data_AF-A0A7V7PPU2-F1
#
_entry.id   AF-A0A7V7PPU2-F1
#
_cell.length_a   1.000
_cell.length_b   1.000
_cell.length_c   1.000
_cell.angle_alpha   90.00
_cell.angle_beta   90.00
_cell.angle_gamma   90.00
#
_symmetry.space_group_name_H-M   'P 1'
#
loop_
_entity.id
_entity.type
_entity.pdbx_description
1 polymer ?
#
loop_
_entity_poly.entity_id
_entity_poly.type
_entity_poly.pdbx_seq_one_letter_code
_entity_poly.pdbx_strand_id
1 'polypeptide(L)' 'MRLHESRIERAERRVREAEANVDRQKQRLAAIEARGDRQAFRSGREVLQSFKDALHAMKLRLKEARRQPV' A
#
# COMPACT_ATOMS: atom_id res chain seq x y z
N MET A 1 -5.27 -27.10 4.49
CA MET A 1 -5.56 -25.85 5.24
C MET A 1 -4.32 -25.04 5.65
N ARG A 2 -3.35 -25.57 6.42
CA ARG A 2 -2.23 -24.77 6.99
C ARG A 2 -1.35 -23.94 6.01
N LEU A 3 -1.10 -24.45 4.80
CA LEU A 3 -0.27 -23.74 3.81
C LEU A 3 -0.98 -22.51 3.19
N HIS A 4 -2.30 -22.58 3.03
CA HIS A 4 -3.10 -21.49 2.48
C HIS A 4 -3.18 -20.34 3.47
N GLU A 5 -3.47 -20.65 4.74
CA GLU A 5 -3.47 -19.67 5.84
C GLU A 5 -2.09 -18.99 6.00
N SER A 6 -0.99 -19.76 5.99
CA SER A 6 0.37 -19.22 6.03
C SER A 6 0.71 -18.28 4.85
N ARG A 7 0.11 -18.49 3.67
CA ARG A 7 0.29 -17.60 2.51
C ARG A 7 -0.50 -16.31 2.68
N ILE A 8 -1.75 -16.40 3.15
CA ILE A 8 -2.59 -15.22 3.44
C ILE A 8 -1.93 -14.36 4.52
N GLU A 9 -1.47 -14.95 5.62
CA GLU A 9 -0.80 -14.20 6.70
C GLU A 9 0.46 -13.48 6.23
N ARG A 10 1.27 -14.13 5.37
CA ARG A 10 2.44 -13.48 4.77
C ARG A 10 2.05 -12.33 3.86
N ALA A 11 1.00 -12.49 3.06
CA ALA A 11 0.50 -11.40 2.22
C ALA A 11 -0.06 -10.23 3.06
N GLU A 12 -0.78 -10.51 4.15
CA GLU A 12 -1.25 -9.49 5.09
C GLU A 12 -0.09 -8.72 5.76
N ARG A 13 1.00 -9.40 6.14
CA ARG A 13 2.22 -8.75 6.64
C ARG A 13 2.81 -7.79 5.61
N ARG A 14 2.94 -8.24 4.35
CA ARG A 14 3.45 -7.40 3.26
C ARG A 14 2.57 -6.18 2.97
N VAL A 15 1.25 -6.32 3.07
CA VAL A 15 0.33 -5.18 2.98
C VAL A 15 0.60 -4.16 4.09
N ARG A 16 0.74 -4.61 5.34
CA ARG A 16 1.05 -3.73 6.48
C ARG A 16 2.39 -3.00 6.30
N GLU A 17 3.42 -3.70 5.84
CA GLU A 17 4.73 -3.09 5.52
C GLU A 17 4.60 -2.03 4.41
N ALA A 18 3.80 -2.29 3.40
CA ALA A 18 3.56 -1.36 2.31
C ALA A 18 2.75 -0.12 2.76
N GLU A 19 1.81 -0.26 3.70
CA GLU A 19 1.13 0.87 4.35
C GLU A 19 2.12 1.76 5.11
N ALA A 20 3.03 1.17 5.89
CA ALA A 20 4.08 1.93 6.55
C ALA A 20 5.02 2.62 5.55
N ASN A 21 5.21 2.06 4.35
CA ASN A 21 5.94 2.74 3.28
C ASN A 21 5.14 3.92 2.71
N VAL A 22 3.83 3.79 2.50
CA VAL A 22 2.96 4.91 2.09
C VAL A 22 3.12 6.10 3.02
N ASP A 23 3.10 5.87 4.34
CA ASP A 23 3.21 6.97 5.30
C ASP A 23 4.58 7.66 5.25
N ARG A 24 5.66 6.90 5.05
CA ARG A 24 6.99 7.48 4.79
C ARG A 24 7.03 8.28 3.49
N GLN A 25 6.37 7.82 2.43
CA GLN A 25 6.29 8.57 1.16
C GLN A 25 5.45 9.84 1.30
N LYS A 26 4.37 9.85 2.10
CA LYS A 26 3.61 11.08 2.40
C LYS A 26 4.50 12.14 3.04
N GLN A 27 5.35 11.76 3.99
CA GLN A 27 6.29 12.68 4.64
C GLN A 27 7.32 13.25 3.64
N ARG A 28 7.86 12.40 2.76
CA ARG A 28 8.76 12.85 1.69
C ARG A 28 8.06 13.80 0.72
N LEU A 29 6.80 13.50 0.37
CA LEU A 29 6.00 14.33 -0.51
C LEU A 29 5.72 15.71 0.11
N ALA A 30 5.40 15.76 1.42
CA ALA A 30 5.24 17.01 2.14
C ALA A 30 6.55 17.83 2.17
N ALA A 31 7.70 17.18 2.29
CA ALA A 31 9.00 17.87 2.21
C ALA A 31 9.27 18.45 0.80
N ILE A 32 8.84 17.76 -0.27
CA ILE A 32 8.91 18.27 -1.65
C ILE A 32 7.98 19.47 -1.82
N GLU A 33 6.75 19.40 -1.28
CA GLU A 33 5.79 20.50 -1.28
C GLU A 33 6.37 21.75 -0.59
N ALA A 34 6.97 21.57 0.58
CA ALA A 34 7.60 22.64 1.35
C ALA A 34 8.79 23.30 0.62
N ARG A 35 9.50 22.55 -0.23
CA ARG A 35 10.58 23.08 -1.09
C ARG A 35 10.06 23.85 -2.31
N GLY A 36 8.76 23.83 -2.57
CA GLY A 36 8.13 24.52 -3.69
C GLY A 36 8.29 23.83 -5.04
N ASP A 37 8.83 22.61 -5.09
CA ASP A 37 8.94 21.84 -6.32
C ASP A 37 7.59 21.22 -6.71
N ARG A 38 6.78 22.01 -7.42
CA ARG A 38 5.42 21.65 -7.82
C ARG A 38 5.37 20.47 -8.80
N GLN A 39 6.38 20.29 -9.65
CA GLN A 39 6.41 19.21 -10.63
C GLN A 39 6.73 17.87 -9.96
N ALA A 40 7.75 17.84 -9.10
CA ALA A 40 8.07 16.65 -8.32
C ALA A 40 6.92 16.30 -7.36
N PHE A 41 6.29 17.30 -6.75
CA PHE A 41 5.13 17.08 -5.88
C PHE A 41 3.96 16.46 -6.64
N ARG A 42 3.58 16.99 -7.81
CA ARG A 42 2.48 16.43 -8.61
C ARG A 42 2.75 14.98 -9.00
N SER A 43 3.92 14.72 -9.56
CA SER A 43 4.32 13.38 -10.01
C SER A 43 4.37 12.39 -8.83
N GLY A 44 4.96 12.82 -7.70
CA GLY A 44 5.03 12.01 -6.49
C GLY A 44 3.64 11.73 -5.89
N ARG A 45 2.73 12.70 -5.93
CA ARG A 45 1.34 12.54 -5.48
C ARG A 45 0.59 11.52 -6.33
N GLU A 46 0.73 11.58 -7.65
CA GLU A 46 0.08 10.62 -8.57
C GLU A 46 0.57 9.20 -8.31
N VAL A 47 1.89 8.99 -8.25
CA VAL A 47 2.49 7.68 -7.94
C VAL A 47 2.01 7.16 -6.57
N LEU A 48 2.01 8.02 -5.55
CA LEU A 48 1.56 7.63 -4.21
C LEU A 48 0.08 7.26 -4.19
N GLN A 49 -0.75 7.96 -4.97
CA GLN A 49 -2.16 7.65 -5.08
C GLN A 49 -2.40 6.30 -5.77
N SER A 50 -1.75 6.05 -6.91
CA SER A 50 -1.83 4.74 -7.59
C SER A 50 -1.37 3.60 -6.69
N PHE A 51 -0.33 3.82 -5.88
CA PHE A 51 0.15 2.82 -4.93
C PHE A 51 -0.87 2.55 -3.80
N LYS A 52 -1.52 3.60 -3.26
CA LYS A 52 -2.60 3.45 -2.27
C LYS A 52 -3.78 2.65 -2.84
N ASP A 53 -4.16 2.91 -4.08
CA ASP A 53 -5.27 2.21 -4.75
C ASP A 53 -4.93 0.73 -4.95
N ALA A 54 -3.70 0.42 -5.36
CA ALA A 54 -3.21 -0.95 -5.48
C ALA A 54 -3.23 -1.70 -4.12
N LEU A 55 -2.80 -1.03 -3.04
CA LEU A 55 -2.88 -1.61 -1.69
C LEU A 55 -4.32 -1.86 -1.24
N HIS A 56 -5.23 -0.94 -1.55
CA HIS A 56 -6.64 -1.13 -1.24
C HIS A 56 -7.22 -2.34 -1.98
N ALA A 57 -6.93 -2.48 -3.27
CA ALA A 57 -7.34 -3.65 -4.04
C ALA A 57 -6.75 -4.96 -3.48
N MET A 58 -5.49 -4.95 -3.05
CA MET A 58 -4.85 -6.11 -2.44
C MET A 58 -5.51 -6.49 -1.09
N LYS A 59 -5.89 -5.51 -0.27
CA LYS A 59 -6.66 -5.75 0.97
C LYS A 59 -8.00 -6.42 0.70
N LEU A 60 -8.74 -5.93 -0.28
CA LEU A 60 -10.03 -6.51 -0.66
C LEU A 60 -9.87 -7.98 -1.08
N ARG A 61 -8.89 -8.26 -1.95
CA ARG A 61 -8.59 -9.63 -2.39
C ARG A 61 -8.17 -10.55 -1.24
N LEU A 62 -7.40 -10.06 -0.28
CA LEU A 62 -7.02 -10.86 0.90
C LEU A 62 -8.22 -11.13 1.81
N LYS A 63 -9.12 -10.16 1.98
CA LYS A 63 -10.36 -10.33 2.72
C LYS A 63 -11.27 -11.38 2.08
N GLU A 64 -11.34 -11.39 0.75
CA GLU A 64 -12.07 -12.41 -0.02
C GLU A 64 -11.42 -13.79 0.13
N ALA A 65 -10.10 -13.89 -0.06
CA ALA A 65 -9.37 -15.15 0.10
C ALA A 65 -9.54 -15.76 1.49
N ARG A 66 -9.61 -14.93 2.54
CA ARG A 66 -9.83 -15.38 3.92
C ARG A 66 -11.25 -15.86 4.20
N ARG A 67 -12.22 -15.48 3.36
CA ARG A 67 -13.64 -15.87 3.48
C ARG A 67 -13.99 -17.09 2.63
N GLN A 68 -13.16 -17.47 1.67
CA GLN A 68 -13.39 -18.69 0.89
C GLN A 68 -12.97 -19.91 1.72
N PRO A 69 -13.88 -20.88 1.96
CA PRO A 69 -13.50 -22.14 2.56
C PRO A 69 -12.61 -22.91 1.56
N VAL A 70 -11.39 -23.25 2.00
CA VAL A 70 -10.42 -24.10 1.28
C VAL A 70 -10.71 -25.57 1.49
#